data_AF-A0A0K6GIQ1-F1
#
_entry.id   AF-A0A0K6GIQ1-F1
#
_cell.length_a   1.000
_cell.length_b   1.000
_cell.length_c   1.000
_cell.angle_alpha   90.00
_cell.angle_beta   90.00
_cell.angle_gamma   90.00
#
_symmetry.space_group_name_H-M   'P 1'
#
loop_
_entity.id
_entity.type
_entity.pdbx_description
1 polymer ?
#
loop_
_entity_poly.entity_id
_entity_poly.type
_entity_poly.pdbx_seq_one_letter_code
_entity_poly.pdbx_strand_id
1 'polypeptide(L)'
;MLIWIPMKDYFTSLFLPRHRWYLTAFEKELRNVCNYGGYLPYWDWLLDSGNVKASPVFSPSTTNCAYPSHHVISRNFKPKPFEEQVFPFQFTQPDLYATETFTPAKLDEIMNGFRGDYARFAAHVGGVRAQGMHNAAHLMTRPWLLFVHHTNLDRI
;
A
#
# COMPACT_ATOMS: atom_id res chain seq x y z
N MET A 1 16.93 -0.08 10.22
CA MET A 1 16.58 1.33 9.94
C MET A 1 15.17 1.35 9.38
N LEU A 2 14.17 1.56 10.24
CA LEU A 2 12.79 1.82 9.81
C LEU A 2 12.81 3.18 9.12
N ILE A 3 12.42 3.23 7.85
CA ILE A 3 12.33 4.49 7.11
C ILE A 3 11.15 5.27 7.72
N TRP A 4 11.43 6.05 8.75
CA TRP A 4 10.56 7.10 9.25
C TRP A 4 10.62 8.25 8.24
N ILE A 5 9.79 8.16 7.19
CA ILE A 5 9.48 9.34 6.37
C ILE A 5 8.74 10.31 7.31
N PRO A 6 9.18 11.57 7.47
CA PRO A 6 8.50 12.53 8.33
C PRO A 6 7.08 12.81 7.82
N MET A 7 6.14 12.99 8.74
CA MET A 7 4.69 13.13 8.49
C MET A 7 4.32 14.27 7.52
N LYS A 8 5.22 15.24 7.31
CA LYS A 8 5.07 16.34 6.33
C LYS A 8 4.98 15.84 4.88
N ASP A 9 5.49 14.65 4.56
CA ASP A 9 5.58 14.18 3.17
C ASP A 9 4.39 13.31 2.71
N TYR A 10 3.60 12.76 3.64
CA TYR A 10 2.49 11.84 3.32
C TYR A 10 1.29 12.51 2.63
N PHE A 11 1.16 13.83 2.77
CA PHE A 11 0.00 14.60 2.30
C PHE A 11 0.42 15.72 1.35
N THR A 12 1.44 15.47 0.53
CA THR A 12 1.95 16.44 -0.46
C THR A 12 1.80 15.86 -1.85
N SER A 13 1.76 16.73 -2.87
CA SER A 13 1.81 16.30 -4.27
C SER A 13 3.07 15.47 -4.61
N LEU A 14 4.10 15.47 -3.78
CA LEU A 14 5.29 14.64 -3.99
C LEU A 14 5.13 13.19 -3.53
N PHE A 15 3.96 12.81 -2.99
CA PHE A 15 3.69 11.48 -2.47
C PHE A 15 3.96 10.37 -3.51
N LEU A 16 3.33 10.38 -4.69
CA LEU A 16 3.50 9.31 -5.69
C LEU A 16 4.91 9.28 -6.32
N PRO A 17 5.49 10.41 -6.79
CA PRO A 17 6.85 10.42 -7.33
C PRO A 17 7.91 9.86 -6.36
N ARG A 18 7.74 10.09 -5.06
CA ARG A 18 8.66 9.60 -4.04
C ARG A 18 8.58 8.09 -3.88
N HIS A 19 7.38 7.52 -3.91
CA HIS A 19 7.21 6.06 -3.88
C HIS A 19 7.80 5.42 -5.14
N ARG A 20 7.58 6.01 -6.32
CA ARG A 20 8.23 5.57 -7.57
C ARG A 20 9.75 5.58 -7.48
N TRP A 21 10.33 6.66 -6.96
CA TRP A 21 11.77 6.76 -6.75
C TRP A 21 12.28 5.69 -5.78
N TYR A 22 11.56 5.46 -4.68
CA TYR A 22 11.91 4.45 -3.68
C TYR A 22 11.89 3.02 -4.27
N LEU A 23 10.85 2.68 -5.03
CA LEU A 23 10.74 1.39 -5.72
C LEU A 23 11.86 1.20 -6.75
N THR A 24 12.17 2.25 -7.52
CA THR A 24 13.26 2.22 -8.52
C THR A 24 14.61 1.98 -7.84
N ALA A 25 14.87 2.64 -6.71
CA ALA A 25 16.08 2.43 -5.93
C ALA A 25 16.16 0.99 -5.38
N PHE A 26 15.05 0.46 -4.85
CA PHE A 26 14.99 -0.91 -4.35
C PHE A 26 15.22 -1.95 -5.46
N GLU A 27 14.56 -1.79 -6.61
CA GLU A 27 14.75 -2.66 -7.77
C GLU A 27 16.20 -2.64 -8.28
N LYS A 28 16.82 -1.47 -8.31
CA LYS A 28 18.22 -1.32 -8.70
C LYS A 28 19.16 -2.12 -7.80
N GLU A 29 18.95 -2.09 -6.49
CA GLU A 29 19.75 -2.88 -5.55
C GLU A 29 19.52 -4.39 -5.71
N LEU A 30 18.26 -4.83 -5.90
CA LEU A 30 17.97 -6.23 -6.20
C LEU A 30 18.69 -6.73 -7.46
N ARG A 31 18.72 -5.89 -8.51
CA ARG A 31 19.41 -6.20 -9.76
C ARG A 31 20.93 -6.24 -9.58
N ASN A 32 21.50 -5.23 -8.92
CA ASN A 32 22.96 -5.08 -8.83
C ASN A 32 23.61 -5.98 -7.78
N VAL A 33 22.97 -6.17 -6.62
CA VAL A 33 23.53 -6.92 -5.49
C VAL A 33 23.10 -8.38 -5.54
N CYS A 34 21.83 -8.65 -5.86
CA CYS A 34 21.27 -9.99 -5.81
C CYS A 34 21.14 -10.65 -7.20
N ASN A 35 21.56 -9.96 -8.28
CA ASN A 35 21.42 -10.42 -9.66
C ASN A 35 19.97 -10.80 -10.04
N TYR A 36 18.99 -10.06 -9.49
CA TYR A 36 17.58 -10.32 -9.74
C TYR A 36 17.18 -9.93 -11.16
N GLY A 37 16.88 -10.92 -12.02
CA GLY A 37 16.47 -10.67 -13.41
C GLY A 37 15.00 -10.28 -13.59
N GLY A 38 14.15 -10.54 -12.59
CA GLY A 38 12.69 -10.33 -12.68
C GLY A 38 12.27 -8.87 -12.54
N TYR A 39 10.96 -8.64 -12.55
CA TYR A 39 10.32 -7.37 -12.23
C TYR A 39 9.76 -7.41 -10.81
N LEU A 40 9.64 -6.25 -10.15
CA LEU A 40 9.01 -6.20 -8.85
C LEU A 40 7.54 -6.67 -8.95
N PRO A 41 7.12 -7.68 -8.16
CA PRO A 41 5.73 -8.10 -8.14
C PRO A 41 4.85 -7.03 -7.48
N TYR A 42 3.57 -7.04 -7.81
CA TYR A 42 2.55 -6.19 -7.21
C TYR A 42 1.41 -7.00 -6.64
N TRP A 43 0.75 -6.45 -5.63
CA TRP A 43 -0.44 -7.04 -5.04
C TRP A 43 -1.68 -6.23 -5.42
N ASP A 44 -2.51 -6.80 -6.29
CA ASP A 44 -3.75 -6.17 -6.77
C ASP A 44 -4.88 -6.27 -5.73
N TRP A 45 -5.10 -5.19 -4.97
CA TRP A 45 -6.16 -5.17 -3.95
C TRP A 45 -7.57 -5.27 -4.54
N LEU A 46 -7.74 -4.94 -5.82
CA LEU A 46 -9.07 -4.93 -6.45
C LEU A 46 -9.59 -6.34 -6.65
N LEU A 47 -8.71 -7.28 -7.02
CA LEU A 47 -9.07 -8.69 -7.20
C LEU A 47 -9.43 -9.34 -5.87
N ASP A 48 -8.79 -8.86 -4.80
CA ASP A 48 -8.93 -9.42 -3.47
C ASP A 48 -9.95 -8.65 -2.60
N SER A 49 -10.58 -7.59 -3.12
CA SER A 49 -11.46 -6.72 -2.33
C SER A 49 -12.67 -7.45 -1.75
N GLY A 50 -13.11 -8.53 -2.40
CA GLY A 50 -14.20 -9.39 -1.91
C GLY A 50 -13.78 -10.36 -0.81
N ASN A 51 -12.52 -10.81 -0.79
CA ASN A 51 -11.98 -11.69 0.25
C ASN A 51 -10.44 -11.60 0.33
N VAL A 52 -9.95 -10.59 1.04
CA VAL A 52 -8.51 -10.32 1.10
C VAL A 52 -7.72 -11.47 1.71
N LYS A 53 -8.26 -12.19 2.71
CA LYS A 53 -7.58 -13.30 3.38
C LYS A 53 -7.34 -14.51 2.46
N ALA A 54 -8.14 -14.65 1.39
CA ALA A 54 -7.97 -15.72 0.41
C ALA A 54 -6.87 -15.41 -0.62
N SER A 55 -6.31 -14.21 -0.61
CA SER A 55 -5.28 -13.81 -1.56
C SER A 55 -4.04 -14.71 -1.43
N PRO A 56 -3.44 -15.15 -2.56
CA PRO A 56 -2.19 -15.90 -2.56
C PRO A 56 -1.04 -15.18 -1.85
N VAL A 57 -1.10 -13.85 -1.70
CA VAL A 57 -0.10 -13.08 -0.95
C VAL A 57 -0.03 -13.48 0.53
N PHE A 58 -1.12 -14.03 1.08
CA PHE A 58 -1.18 -14.57 2.44
C PHE A 58 -0.93 -16.09 2.49
N SER A 59 -0.63 -16.74 1.37
CA SER A 59 -0.30 -18.17 1.30
C SER A 59 1.02 -18.46 2.02
N PRO A 60 1.14 -19.57 2.77
CA PRO A 60 2.38 -19.98 3.43
C PRO A 60 3.60 -20.08 2.51
N SER A 61 3.39 -20.49 1.25
CA SER A 61 4.46 -20.67 0.25
C SER A 61 5.12 -19.34 -0.17
N THR A 62 4.35 -18.25 -0.20
CA THR A 62 4.81 -16.90 -0.57
C THR A 62 5.60 -16.24 0.58
N THR A 63 5.41 -16.70 1.82
CA THR A 63 5.90 -16.07 3.05
C THR A 63 7.18 -16.66 3.62
N ASN A 64 7.76 -17.68 2.98
CA ASN A 64 9.00 -18.34 3.44
C ASN A 64 10.29 -17.60 3.00
N CYS A 65 10.18 -16.46 2.32
CA CYS A 65 11.34 -15.69 1.89
C CYS A 65 11.46 -14.42 2.71
N ALA A 66 12.26 -14.46 3.78
CA ALA A 66 12.76 -13.23 4.37
C ALA A 66 14.23 -13.41 4.73
N TYR A 67 15.08 -12.80 3.93
CA TYR A 67 16.52 -12.70 4.14
C TYR A 67 16.82 -11.87 5.41
N PRO A 68 17.86 -12.17 6.20
CA PRO A 68 18.79 -13.30 6.10
C PRO A 68 18.35 -14.55 6.90
N SER A 69 17.26 -14.51 7.67
CA SER A 69 16.78 -15.65 8.47
C SER A 69 15.28 -15.92 8.27
N HIS A 70 14.96 -17.18 7.99
CA HIS A 70 13.59 -17.66 7.83
C HIS A 70 12.76 -17.32 9.06
N HIS A 71 11.72 -16.51 8.88
CA HIS A 71 10.75 -16.20 9.92
C HIS A 71 9.35 -16.28 9.35
N VAL A 72 8.42 -16.74 10.19
CA VAL A 72 7.00 -16.74 9.85
C VAL A 72 6.53 -15.28 9.87
N ILE A 73 6.22 -14.76 8.70
CA ILE A 73 5.66 -13.41 8.50
C ILE A 73 4.30 -13.35 9.21
N SER A 74 4.11 -12.37 10.10
CA SER A 74 2.86 -12.19 10.85
C SER A 74 1.70 -11.81 9.93
N ARG A 75 0.58 -12.53 10.02
CA ARG A 75 -0.58 -12.44 9.12
C ARG A 75 -1.72 -11.62 9.70
N ASN A 76 -1.40 -10.59 10.49
CA ASN A 76 -2.44 -9.84 11.19
C ASN A 76 -3.20 -8.94 10.21
N PHE A 77 -4.30 -9.48 9.68
CA PHE A 77 -5.23 -8.78 8.82
C PHE A 77 -6.26 -8.03 9.66
N LYS A 78 -6.32 -6.70 9.51
CA LYS A 78 -7.31 -5.85 10.18
C LYS A 78 -8.37 -5.37 9.18
N PRO A 79 -9.60 -5.92 9.19
CA PRO A 79 -10.65 -5.50 8.25
C PRO A 79 -11.07 -4.04 8.43
N LYS A 80 -11.03 -3.55 9.69
CA LYS A 80 -11.32 -2.16 10.06
C LYS A 80 -10.07 -1.50 10.61
N PRO A 81 -9.14 -1.08 9.75
CA PRO A 81 -7.85 -0.56 10.18
C PRO A 81 -7.90 0.76 10.93
N PHE A 82 -9.01 1.50 10.83
CA PHE A 82 -9.16 2.87 11.35
C PHE A 82 -9.73 2.93 12.77
N GLU A 83 -10.08 1.79 13.37
CA GLU A 83 -10.50 1.73 14.79
C GLU A 83 -9.33 2.03 15.74
N GLU A 84 -8.10 1.76 15.29
CA GLU A 84 -6.89 2.00 16.06
C GLU A 84 -6.27 3.35 15.69
N GLN A 85 -6.12 4.22 16.69
CA GLN A 85 -5.50 5.52 16.53
C GLN A 85 -3.98 5.41 16.30
N VAL A 86 -3.58 5.49 15.03
CA VAL A 86 -2.17 5.40 14.61
C VAL A 86 -1.57 6.74 14.16
N PHE A 87 -2.40 7.77 13.99
CA PHE A 87 -2.00 9.11 13.57
C PHE A 87 -2.33 10.13 14.67
N PRO A 88 -1.70 11.32 14.68
CA PRO A 88 -1.96 12.36 15.68
C PRO A 88 -3.28 13.12 15.44
N PHE A 89 -4.18 12.60 14.61
CA PHE A 89 -5.50 13.17 14.33
C PHE A 89 -6.54 12.07 14.32
N GLN A 90 -7.78 12.40 14.69
CA GLN A 90 -8.89 11.44 14.68
C GLN A 90 -9.33 11.11 13.25
N PHE A 91 -9.63 9.83 13.01
CA PHE A 91 -10.29 9.38 11.79
C PHE A 91 -11.75 9.85 11.77
N THR A 92 -12.25 10.14 10.57
CA THR A 92 -13.64 10.57 10.35
C THR A 92 -14.61 9.39 10.40
N GLN A 93 -14.18 8.21 9.94
CA GLN A 93 -14.97 6.98 9.91
C GLN A 93 -14.17 5.80 10.50
N PRO A 94 -14.07 5.66 11.83
CA PRO A 94 -13.25 4.62 12.45
C PRO A 94 -13.70 3.19 12.10
N ASP A 95 -14.98 3.00 11.82
CA ASP A 95 -15.62 1.71 11.53
C ASP A 95 -15.57 1.28 10.05
N LEU A 96 -14.98 2.12 9.18
CA LEU A 96 -14.85 1.90 7.75
C LEU A 96 -14.01 0.64 7.45
N TYR A 97 -14.53 -0.24 6.60
CA TYR A 97 -13.76 -1.39 6.15
C TYR A 97 -12.69 -0.95 5.15
N ALA A 98 -11.50 -1.55 5.24
CA ALA A 98 -10.43 -1.28 4.29
C ALA A 98 -10.88 -1.52 2.84
N THR A 99 -11.61 -2.60 2.60
CA THR A 99 -12.08 -3.04 1.27
C THR A 99 -13.03 -2.07 0.59
N GLU A 100 -13.72 -1.21 1.35
CA GLU A 100 -14.58 -0.17 0.79
C GLU A 100 -13.77 0.96 0.13
N THR A 101 -12.51 1.13 0.53
CA THR A 101 -11.65 2.20 0.02
C THR A 101 -11.03 1.90 -1.35
N PHE A 102 -10.98 0.63 -1.76
CA PHE A 102 -10.34 0.18 -3.01
C PHE A 102 -11.25 -0.74 -3.85
N THR A 103 -12.54 -0.44 -3.93
CA THR A 103 -13.42 -1.16 -4.86
C THR A 103 -13.12 -0.77 -6.32
N PRO A 104 -13.45 -1.63 -7.31
CA PRO A 104 -13.30 -1.28 -8.73
C PRO A 104 -13.99 0.03 -9.11
N ALA A 105 -15.18 0.30 -8.56
CA ALA A 105 -15.90 1.55 -8.78
C ALA A 105 -15.16 2.77 -8.20
N LYS A 106 -14.60 2.64 -6.99
CA LYS A 106 -13.83 3.73 -6.38
C LYS A 106 -12.54 4.01 -7.15
N LEU A 107 -11.90 2.97 -7.66
CA LEU A 107 -10.72 3.16 -8.51
C LEU A 107 -11.07 3.85 -9.82
N ASP A 108 -12.15 3.44 -10.48
CA ASP A 108 -12.61 4.08 -11.72
C ASP A 108 -12.90 5.58 -11.52
N GLU A 109 -13.55 5.93 -10.40
CA GLU A 109 -13.78 7.32 -9.98
C GLU A 109 -12.47 8.10 -9.84
N ILE A 110 -11.46 7.51 -9.18
CA ILE A 110 -10.16 8.17 -8.95
C ILE A 110 -9.38 8.33 -10.27
N MET A 111 -9.37 7.28 -11.10
CA MET A 111 -8.60 7.27 -12.35
C MET A 111 -9.18 8.20 -13.41
N ASN A 112 -10.51 8.21 -13.55
CA ASN A 112 -11.18 8.97 -14.61
C ASN A 112 -11.67 10.35 -14.13
N GLY A 113 -11.89 10.55 -12.83
CA GLY A 113 -12.45 11.77 -12.26
C GLY A 113 -11.47 12.95 -12.15
N PHE A 114 -10.15 12.70 -12.17
CA PHE A 114 -9.13 13.73 -11.91
C PHE A 114 -8.07 13.86 -13.01
N ARG A 115 -8.44 13.53 -14.26
CA ARG A 115 -7.50 13.61 -15.39
C ARG A 115 -6.90 15.01 -15.54
N GLY A 116 -5.57 15.11 -15.39
CA GLY A 116 -4.83 16.37 -15.46
C GLY A 116 -4.75 17.15 -14.14
N ASP A 117 -5.50 16.76 -13.11
CA ASP A 117 -5.40 17.34 -11.75
C ASP A 117 -4.76 16.33 -10.80
N TYR A 118 -3.43 16.31 -10.85
CA TYR A 118 -2.63 15.39 -10.04
C TYR A 118 -2.79 15.65 -8.53
N ALA A 119 -3.02 16.89 -8.10
CA ALA A 119 -3.16 17.22 -6.68
C ALA A 119 -4.44 16.60 -6.10
N ARG A 120 -5.55 16.69 -6.84
CA ARG A 120 -6.82 16.04 -6.44
C ARG A 120 -6.74 14.53 -6.53
N PHE A 121 -6.08 13.99 -7.56
CA PHE A 121 -5.82 12.55 -7.66
C PHE A 121 -5.09 12.02 -6.41
N ALA A 122 -3.95 12.62 -6.08
CA ALA A 122 -3.16 12.22 -4.90
C ALA A 122 -3.94 12.40 -3.59
N ALA A 123 -4.76 13.45 -3.48
CA ALA A 123 -5.62 13.66 -2.31
C ALA A 123 -6.69 12.56 -2.15
N HIS A 124 -7.26 12.04 -3.24
CA HIS A 124 -8.25 10.96 -3.17
C HIS A 124 -7.61 9.60 -2.90
N VAL A 125 -6.42 9.35 -3.45
CA VAL A 125 -5.61 8.16 -3.12
C VAL A 125 -5.27 8.10 -1.64
N GLY A 126 -4.87 9.25 -1.05
CA GLY A 126 -4.58 9.37 0.38
C GLY A 126 -5.84 9.40 1.26
N GLY A 127 -6.94 9.91 0.72
CA GLY A 127 -8.24 10.09 1.37
C GLY A 127 -8.25 11.18 2.45
N VAL A 128 -9.46 11.64 2.77
CA VAL A 128 -9.67 12.60 3.86
C VAL A 128 -9.20 11.97 5.18
N ARG A 129 -8.43 12.73 5.97
CA ARG A 129 -7.85 12.26 7.24
C ARG A 129 -7.12 10.91 7.10
N ALA A 130 -6.42 10.71 5.98
CA ALA A 130 -5.67 9.49 5.70
C ALA A 130 -6.52 8.21 5.56
N GLN A 131 -7.81 8.32 5.25
CA GLN A 131 -8.71 7.17 5.08
C GLN A 131 -8.93 6.75 3.61
N GLY A 132 -7.90 6.92 2.77
CA GLY A 132 -7.92 6.47 1.37
C GLY A 132 -7.33 5.09 1.16
N MET A 133 -7.44 4.58 -0.07
CA MET A 133 -7.02 3.23 -0.47
C MET A 133 -5.58 2.89 -0.09
N HIS A 134 -4.67 3.86 -0.22
CA HIS A 134 -3.27 3.67 0.11
C HIS A 134 -3.07 3.36 1.59
N ASN A 135 -3.61 4.20 2.46
CA ASN A 135 -3.46 4.07 3.90
C ASN A 135 -4.24 2.88 4.45
N ALA A 136 -5.43 2.60 3.88
CA ALA A 136 -6.19 1.40 4.21
C ALA A 136 -5.36 0.13 3.99
N ALA A 137 -4.74 -0.01 2.82
CA ALA A 137 -3.92 -1.18 2.51
C ALA A 137 -2.66 -1.26 3.40
N HIS A 138 -2.01 -0.13 3.71
CA HIS A 138 -0.95 -0.12 4.72
C HIS A 138 -1.42 -0.65 6.08
N LEU A 139 -2.50 -0.07 6.61
CA LEU A 139 -2.98 -0.34 7.96
C LEU A 139 -3.56 -1.75 8.12
N MET A 140 -4.16 -2.26 7.05
CA MET A 140 -4.73 -3.61 6.99
C MET A 140 -3.67 -4.72 7.03
N THR A 141 -2.44 -4.47 6.55
CA THR A 141 -1.40 -5.50 6.37
C THR A 141 -0.02 -5.14 6.93
N ARG A 142 0.06 -4.28 7.96
CA ARG A 142 1.34 -3.77 8.49
C ARG A 142 2.29 -4.89 8.96
N PRO A 143 3.63 -4.78 8.71
CA PRO A 143 4.36 -4.00 7.71
C PRO A 143 4.80 -4.85 6.48
N TRP A 144 4.30 -6.07 6.34
CA TRP A 144 4.94 -7.14 5.57
C TRP A 144 4.85 -7.02 4.05
N LEU A 145 3.87 -6.27 3.56
CA LEU A 145 3.57 -6.15 2.13
C LEU A 145 3.97 -4.80 1.53
N LEU A 146 4.86 -4.06 2.19
CA LEU A 146 5.23 -2.69 1.84
C LEU A 146 5.55 -2.52 0.34
N PHE A 147 6.47 -3.32 -0.20
CA PHE A 147 6.92 -3.17 -1.58
C PHE A 147 5.86 -3.59 -2.60
N VAL A 148 5.21 -4.75 -2.40
CA VAL A 148 4.16 -5.23 -3.32
C VAL A 148 2.90 -4.36 -3.29
N HIS A 149 2.65 -3.70 -2.16
CA HIS A 149 1.63 -2.67 -2.03
C HIS A 149 2.02 -1.43 -2.86
N HIS A 150 3.22 -0.88 -2.66
CA HIS A 150 3.61 0.33 -3.39
C HIS A 150 3.79 0.10 -4.89
N THR A 151 4.18 -1.09 -5.35
CA THR A 151 4.21 -1.40 -6.78
C THR A 151 2.81 -1.43 -7.39
N ASN A 152 1.79 -1.88 -6.66
CA ASN A 152 0.41 -1.76 -7.12
C ASN A 152 -0.03 -0.29 -7.16
N LEU A 153 0.38 0.53 -6.17
CA LEU A 153 0.13 1.97 -6.19
C LEU A 153 0.81 2.66 -7.38
N ASP A 154 2.02 2.25 -7.75
CA ASP A 154 2.76 2.83 -8.88
C ASP A 154 2.19 2.45 -10.25
N ARG A 155 1.54 1.27 -10.32
CA ARG A 155 0.84 0.77 -11.51
C ARG A 155 -0.41 1.58 -11.86
N ILE A 156 -1.11 2.08 -10.83
CA ILE A 156 -2.34 2.86 -10.91
C ILE A 156 -1.99 4.29 -11.34
#